data_AF-A0A2N7RPL8-F1
#
_entry.id   AF-A0A2N7RPL8-F1
#
_cell.length_a   1.000
_cell.length_b   1.000
_cell.length_c   1.000
_cell.angle_alpha   90.00
_cell.angle_beta   90.00
_cell.angle_gamma   90.00
#
_symmetry.space_group_name_H-M   'P 1'
#
loop_
_entity.id
_entity.type
_entity.pdbx_description
1 polymer ?
#
loop_
_entity_poly.entity_id
_entity_poly.type
_entity_poly.pdbx_seq_one_letter_code
_entity_poly.pdbx_strand_id
1 'polypeptide(L)' 'MGLKTPDTAAAFGCSACHDVLDGRRPRPADLSLAGLEAAFRAAVVTTHEILRSMGLLDAAPTAIHPTLNTHERL' A
#
# COMPACT_ATOMS: atom_id res chain seq x y z
N MET A 1 19.12 7.65 -16.41
CA MET A 1 17.84 7.09 -15.91
C MET A 1 17.54 7.73 -14.58
N GLY A 2 16.50 8.56 -14.50
CA GLY A 2 16.16 9.32 -13.30
C GLY A 2 15.56 8.42 -12.22
N LEU A 3 15.93 8.68 -10.96
CA LEU A 3 15.59 7.93 -9.75
C LEU A 3 14.13 8.14 -9.31
N LYS A 4 13.18 8.20 -10.25
CA LYS A 4 11.77 8.38 -9.92
C LYS A 4 11.18 7.03 -9.51
N THR A 5 10.76 6.93 -8.26
CA THR A 5 10.00 5.79 -7.74
C THR A 5 8.71 5.60 -8.57
N PRO A 6 8.32 4.36 -8.90
CA PRO A 6 7.08 4.11 -9.63
C PRO A 6 5.84 4.51 -8.80
N ASP A 7 4.78 4.94 -9.47
CA ASP A 7 3.52 5.34 -8.81
C ASP A 7 2.82 4.17 -8.09
N THR A 8 3.19 2.92 -8.39
CA THR A 8 2.75 1.73 -7.66
C THR A 8 3.27 1.66 -6.21
N ALA A 9 4.21 2.53 -5.84
CA ALA A 9 4.66 2.70 -4.46
C ALA A 9 4.10 3.98 -3.81
N ALA A 10 3.16 4.68 -4.46
CA ALA A 10 2.55 5.90 -3.94
C ALA A 10 1.25 5.62 -3.18
N ALA A 11 0.86 6.59 -2.34
CA ALA A 11 -0.41 6.57 -1.63
C ALA A 11 -1.13 7.90 -1.83
N PHE A 12 -2.46 7.88 -1.81
CA PHE A 12 -3.24 9.09 -1.62
C PHE A 12 -2.93 9.71 -0.25
N GLY A 13 -2.79 11.03 -0.22
CA GLY A 13 -2.52 11.78 1.00
C GLY A 13 -2.98 13.22 0.88
N CYS A 14 -3.51 13.78 1.97
CA CYS A 14 -3.73 15.22 2.05
C CYS A 14 -2.38 15.95 2.13
N SER A 15 -2.38 17.25 1.82
CA SER A 15 -1.15 18.07 1.82
C SER A 15 -0.38 17.99 3.14
N ALA A 16 -1.09 18.00 4.27
CA ALA A 16 -0.48 17.91 5.60
C ALA A 16 0.27 16.58 5.83
N CYS A 17 -0.32 15.44 5.44
CA CYS A 17 0.32 14.14 5.57
C CYS A 17 1.51 14.00 4.62
N HIS A 18 1.34 14.48 3.39
CA HIS A 18 2.39 14.47 2.38
C HIS A 18 3.62 15.29 2.83
N ASP A 19 3.40 16.47 3.42
CA ASP A 19 4.50 17.30 3.94
C ASP A 19 5.31 16.60 5.04
N VAL A 20 4.65 15.83 5.92
CA VAL A 20 5.34 15.08 6.98
C VAL A 20 6.15 13.93 6.39
N LEU A 21 5.59 13.20 5.42
CA LEU A 21 6.28 12.09 4.76
C LEU A 21 7.51 12.57 3.97
N ASP A 22 7.40 13.71 3.28
CA ASP A 22 8.48 14.36 2.53
C ASP A 22 9.54 15.02 3.42
N GLY A 23 9.28 15.15 4.74
CA GLY A 23 10.14 15.90 5.65
C GLY A 23 10.07 17.43 5.49
N ARG A 24 9.06 17.95 4.77
CA ARG A 24 8.77 19.40 4.66
C ARG A 24 8.15 19.94 5.95
N ARG A 25 7.46 19.09 6.70
CA ARG A 25 6.89 19.37 8.02
C ARG A 25 7.51 18.44 9.06
N PRO A 26 7.79 18.93 10.28
CA PRO A 26 8.23 18.06 11.37
C PRO A 26 7.22 16.94 11.64
N ARG A 27 7.73 15.73 11.85
CA ARG A 27 6.91 14.61 12.31
C ARG A 27 6.38 14.91 13.73
N PRO A 28 5.09 14.63 14.02
CA PRO A 28 4.55 14.74 15.37
C PRO A 28 5.42 13.99 16.39
N ALA A 29 5.55 14.55 17.60
CA ALA A 29 6.50 14.04 18.61
C ALA A 29 6.18 12.61 19.07
N ASP A 30 4.91 12.23 19.03
CA ASP A 30 4.39 10.91 19.37
C ASP A 30 4.42 9.92 18.20
N LEU A 31 4.76 10.36 16.99
CA LEU A 31 4.87 9.52 15.81
C LEU A 31 6.33 9.13 15.56
N SER A 32 6.65 7.84 15.73
CA SER A 32 7.97 7.31 15.39
C SER A 32 8.17 7.22 13.87
N LEU A 33 9.43 7.17 13.41
CA LEU A 33 9.73 6.98 11.98
C LEU A 33 9.15 5.65 11.48
N ALA A 34 9.38 4.57 12.23
CA ALA A 34 8.83 3.25 11.90
C ALA A 34 7.29 3.27 11.83
N GLY A 35 6.64 4.02 12.73
CA GLY A 35 5.19 4.22 12.72
C GLY A 35 4.70 4.97 11.48
N LEU A 36 5.40 6.04 11.09
CA LEU A 36 5.10 6.78 9.85
C LEU A 36 5.25 5.89 8.61
N GLU A 37 6.33 5.12 8.51
CA GLU A 37 6.55 4.21 7.39
C GLU A 37 5.51 3.07 7.35
N ALA A 38 5.11 2.54 8.50
CA ALA A 38 4.06 1.54 8.58
C ALA A 38 2.70 2.12 8.14
N ALA A 39 2.38 3.33 8.57
CA ALA A 39 1.17 4.03 8.13
C ALA A 39 1.19 4.30 6.62
N PHE A 40 2.34 4.70 6.06
CA PHE A 40 2.49 4.91 4.63
C PHE A 40 2.28 3.60 3.84
N ARG A 41 2.90 2.48 4.26
CA ARG A 41 2.70 1.18 3.62
C ARG A 41 1.24 0.72 3.65
N ALA A 42 0.55 0.93 4.77
CA ALA A 42 -0.89 0.66 4.86
C ALA A 42 -1.70 1.54 3.89
N ALA A 43 -1.36 2.84 3.79
CA ALA A 43 -2.02 3.76 2.88
C ALA A 43 -1.81 3.40 1.40
N VAL A 44 -0.64 2.86 1.02
CA VAL A 44 -0.40 2.33 -0.35
C VAL A 44 -1.38 1.20 -0.66
N VAL A 45 -1.58 0.26 0.27
CA VAL A 45 -2.54 -0.85 0.10
C VAL A 45 -3.95 -0.32 -0.10
N THR A 46 -4.42 0.57 0.78
CA THR A 46 -5.74 1.20 0.67
C THR A 46 -5.90 2.00 -0.62
N THR A 47 -4.85 2.69 -1.07
CA THR A 47 -4.85 3.42 -2.36
C THR A 47 -5.10 2.46 -3.51
N HIS A 48 -4.41 1.31 -3.54
CA HIS A 48 -4.64 0.30 -4.57
C HIS A 48 -6.05 -0.29 -4.50
N GLU A 49 -6.62 -0.51 -3.32
CA GLU A 49 -8.01 -0.97 -3.18
C GLU A 49 -9.01 0.05 -3.76
N ILE A 50 -8.82 1.33 -3.46
CA ILE A 50 -9.66 2.41 -4.02
C ILE A 50 -9.52 2.45 -5.55
N LEU A 51 -8.29 2.43 -6.07
CA LEU A 51 -8.05 2.48 -7.50
C LEU A 51 -8.65 1.27 -8.24
N ARG A 52 -8.61 0.07 -7.65
CA ARG A 52 -9.31 -1.11 -8.18
C ARG A 52 -10.83 -0.92 -8.18
N SER A 53 -11.39 -0.37 -7.10
CA SER A 53 -12.83 -0.09 -7.03
C SER A 53 -13.30 0.92 -8.09
N MET A 54 -12.40 1.79 -8.53
CA MET A 54 -12.63 2.76 -9.62
C MET A 54 -12.36 2.18 -11.01
N GLY A 55 -11.87 0.94 -11.13
CA GLY A 55 -11.45 0.34 -12.40
C GLY A 55 -10.18 0.94 -13.00
N LEU A 56 -9.37 1.65 -12.19
CA LEU A 56 -8.10 2.26 -12.61
C LEU A 56 -6.89 1.33 -12.44
N LEU A 57 -7.07 0.24 -11.69
CA LEU A 57 -6.12 -0.85 -11.58
C LEU A 57 -6.85 -2.18 -11.77
N ASP A 58 -6.15 -3.15 -12.34
CA ASP A 58 -6.65 -4.51 -12.43
C ASP A 58 -6.85 -5.12 -11.04
N ALA A 59 -7.82 -6.04 -10.94
CA ALA A 59 -7.98 -6.87 -9.76
C ALA A 59 -6.63 -7.55 -9.44
N ALA A 60 -6.26 -7.57 -8.16
CA ALA A 60 -5.09 -8.34 -7.76
C ALA A 60 -5.29 -9.78 -8.23
N PRO A 61 -4.28 -10.44 -8.83
CA PRO A 61 -4.41 -11.82 -9.23
C PRO A 61 -4.81 -12.63 -8.00
N THR A 62 -5.97 -13.28 -8.05
CA THR A 62 -6.42 -14.19 -7.00
C THR A 62 -5.34 -15.24 -6.84
N ALA A 63 -4.69 -15.30 -5.68
CA ALA A 63 -3.79 -16.40 -5.37
C ALA A 63 -4.59 -17.69 -5.49
N ILE A 64 -4.25 -18.50 -6.49
CA ILE A 64 -4.79 -19.85 -6.65
C ILE A 64 -4.35 -20.65 -5.43
N HIS A 65 -5.22 -20.78 -4.43
CA HIS A 65 -5.05 -21.79 -3.40
C HIS A 65 -5.16 -23.15 -4.08
N PRO A 66 -4.15 -24.03 -4.04
CA PRO A 66 -4.36 -25.41 -4.43
C PRO A 66 -5.35 -25.98 -3.41
N THR A 67 -6.58 -26.26 -3.85
CA THR A 67 -7.48 -27.15 -3.16
C THR A 67 -6.78 -28.50 -3.03
N LEU A 68 -6.27 -28.81 -1.83
CA LEU A 68 -5.86 -30.15 -1.46
C LEU A 68 -7.09 -31.04 -1.51
N ASN A 69 -7.29 -31.72 -2.64
CA ASN A 69 -8.26 -32.81 -2.77
C ASN A 69 -7.86 -33.91 -1.78
N THR A 70 -8.48 -33.91 -0.61
CA THR A 70 -8.38 -35.02 0.35
C THR A 70 -9.46 -36.04 0.00
N HIS A 71 -9.27 -36.77 -1.09
CA HIS A 71 -10.13 -37.89 -1.45
C HIS A 71 -9.29 -39.09 -1.89
N GLU A 72 -8.50 -39.65 -0.96
CA GLU A 72 -8.14 -41.06 -1.01
C GLU A 72 -8.20 -41.63 0.43
N ARG A 73 -9.40 -42.09 0.80
CA ARG A 73 -9.57 -43.25 1.68
C ARG A 73 -9.74 -44.45 0.76
N LEU A 74 -8.85 -45.43 0.85
CA LEU A 74 -9.10 -46.85 1.11
C LEU A 74 -7.76 -47.60 1.14
#